data_AF-A0A377XKU2-F1
#
_entry.id   AF-A0A377XKU2-F1
#
_cell.length_a   1.000
_cell.length_b   1.000
_cell.length_c   1.000
_cell.angle_alpha   90.00
_cell.angle_beta   90.00
_cell.angle_gamma   90.00
#
_symmetry.space_group_name_H-M   'P 1'
#
loop_
_entity.id
_entity.type
_entity.pdbx_description
1 polymer ?
#
loop_
_entity_poly.entity_id
_entity_poly.type
_entity_poly.pdbx_seq_one_letter_code
_entity_poly.pdbx_strand_id
1 'polypeptide(L)'
;MLKSPLFWKINTLIGCIVLLSLPLMMVRELINERADYRSEVVDAIEQSTSGSQKLAGPLIAIPITETLTRMENQKEVNYQRSWVYYWLPESLAVTGKQTVESRRVGIYSGQVWHNALQIKASFDPLRLAALRKTNIVLGQPRLV
;
A
#
# COMPACT_ATOMS: atom_id res chain seq x y z
N MET A 1 -18.23 -67.06 -7.41
CA MET A 1 -18.00 -66.81 -8.86
C MET A 1 -19.04 -65.81 -9.33
N LEU A 2 -18.70 -64.53 -9.51
CA LEU A 2 -19.62 -63.51 -10.01
C LEU A 2 -19.86 -63.71 -11.52
N LYS A 3 -20.85 -64.55 -11.87
CA LYS A 3 -21.29 -64.83 -13.24
C LYS A 3 -22.51 -63.98 -13.65
N SER A 4 -22.66 -62.78 -13.10
CA SER A 4 -23.73 -61.88 -13.52
C SER A 4 -23.22 -60.99 -14.66
N PRO A 5 -23.85 -61.00 -15.85
CA PRO A 5 -23.48 -60.09 -16.94
C PRO A 5 -23.66 -58.62 -16.57
N LEU A 6 -24.49 -58.34 -15.57
CA LEU A 6 -24.70 -57.02 -14.99
C LEU A 6 -23.45 -56.48 -14.28
N PHE A 7 -22.73 -57.34 -13.55
CA PHE A 7 -21.50 -56.97 -12.87
C PHE A 7 -20.42 -56.47 -13.85
N TRP A 8 -20.24 -57.18 -14.97
CA TRP A 8 -19.30 -56.76 -16.01
C TRP A 8 -19.70 -55.44 -16.66
N LYS A 9 -20.99 -55.25 -16.98
CA LYS A 9 -21.48 -53.98 -17.53
C LYS A 9 -21.21 -52.79 -16.61
N ILE A 10 -21.47 -52.94 -15.31
CA ILE A 10 -21.24 -51.90 -14.31
C ILE A 10 -19.73 -51.60 -14.18
N ASN A 11 -18.89 -52.64 -14.10
CA ASN A 11 -17.45 -52.46 -13.97
C ASN A 11 -16.84 -51.77 -15.20
N THR A 12 -17.26 -52.17 -16.41
CA THR A 12 -16.82 -51.50 -17.65
C THR A 12 -17.29 -50.05 -17.72
N LEU A 13 -18.53 -49.77 -17.28
CA LEU A 13 -19.04 -48.40 -17.22
C LEU A 13 -18.23 -47.54 -16.25
N ILE A 14 -17.97 -48.02 -15.04
CA ILE A 14 -17.13 -47.32 -14.05
C ILE A 14 -15.73 -47.11 -14.60
N GLY A 15 -15.15 -48.13 -15.24
CA GLY A 15 -13.84 -48.03 -15.89
C GLY A 15 -13.78 -46.93 -16.95
N CYS A 16 -14.80 -46.84 -17.82
CA CYS A 16 -14.90 -45.76 -18.81
C CYS A 16 -15.08 -44.39 -18.17
N ILE A 17 -15.89 -44.27 -17.11
CA ILE A 17 -16.06 -43.00 -16.38
C ILE A 17 -14.71 -42.54 -15.81
N VAL A 18 -13.97 -43.44 -15.15
CA VAL A 18 -12.65 -43.10 -14.59
C VAL A 18 -11.66 -42.73 -15.70
N LEU A 19 -11.62 -43.52 -16.78
CA LEU A 19 -10.75 -43.27 -17.94
C LEU A 19 -10.98 -41.88 -18.54
N LEU A 20 -12.24 -41.46 -18.66
CA LEU A 20 -12.59 -40.14 -19.19
C LEU A 20 -12.43 -39.02 -18.16
N SER A 21 -12.50 -39.33 -16.86
CA SER A 21 -12.32 -38.34 -15.80
C SER A 21 -10.86 -37.86 -15.67
N LEU A 22 -9.88 -38.75 -15.93
CA LEU A 22 -8.46 -38.42 -15.86
C LEU A 22 -8.07 -37.24 -16.78
N PRO A 23 -8.33 -37.27 -18.11
CA PRO A 23 -7.97 -36.15 -18.98
C PRO A 23 -8.75 -34.87 -18.64
N LEU A 24 -10.00 -34.98 -18.17
CA LEU A 24 -10.77 -33.82 -17.71
C LEU A 24 -10.12 -33.16 -16.48
N MET A 25 -9.61 -33.96 -15.54
CA MET A 25 -8.90 -33.46 -14.36
C MET A 25 -7.61 -32.74 -14.77
N MET A 26 -6.83 -33.31 -15.69
CA MET A 26 -5.60 -32.67 -16.21
C MET A 26 -5.89 -31.32 -16.88
N VAL A 27 -6.94 -31.25 -17.71
CA VAL A 27 -7.34 -29.98 -18.35
C VAL A 27 -7.77 -28.96 -17.30
N ARG A 28 -8.49 -29.39 -16.26
CA ARG A 28 -8.90 -28.50 -15.17
C ARG A 28 -7.70 -27.96 -14.39
N GLU A 29 -6.71 -28.80 -14.10
CA GLU A 29 -5.47 -28.38 -13.45
C GLU A 29 -4.70 -27.38 -14.30
N LEU A 30 -4.56 -27.63 -15.60
CA LEU A 30 -3.90 -26.70 -16.53
C LEU A 30 -4.62 -25.33 -16.61
N ILE A 31 -5.96 -25.34 -16.56
CA ILE A 31 -6.74 -24.09 -16.53
C ILE A 31 -6.46 -23.32 -15.24
N ASN A 32 -6.42 -24.01 -14.09
CA ASN A 32 -6.12 -23.38 -12.81
C ASN A 32 -4.69 -22.81 -12.80
N GLU A 33 -3.69 -23.59 -13.25
CA GLU A 33 -2.30 -23.14 -13.35
C GLU A 33 -2.18 -21.88 -14.21
N ARG A 34 -2.90 -21.79 -15.33
CA ARG A 34 -2.91 -20.58 -16.17
C ARG A 34 -3.58 -19.39 -15.50
N ALA A 35 -4.63 -19.61 -14.71
CA ALA A 35 -5.28 -18.54 -13.96
C ALA A 35 -4.34 -18.01 -12.87
N ASP A 36 -3.68 -18.91 -12.14
CA ASP A 36 -2.76 -18.59 -11.06
C ASP A 36 -1.52 -17.86 -11.61
N TYR A 37 -0.91 -18.39 -12.66
CA TYR A 37 0.26 -17.77 -13.30
C TYR A 37 -0.06 -16.40 -13.89
N ARG A 38 -1.29 -16.20 -14.42
CA ARG A 38 -1.73 -14.87 -14.85
C ARG A 38 -1.76 -13.88 -13.68
N SER A 39 -2.26 -14.30 -12.52
CA SER A 39 -2.27 -13.47 -11.32
C SER A 39 -0.85 -13.11 -10.89
N GLU A 40 0.04 -14.11 -10.84
CA GLU A 40 1.45 -13.91 -10.48
C GLU A 40 2.16 -12.93 -11.42
N VAL A 41 1.87 -12.98 -12.73
CA VAL A 41 2.43 -12.01 -13.69
C VAL A 41 1.92 -10.60 -13.43
N VAL A 42 0.64 -10.42 -13.12
CA VAL A 42 0.08 -9.10 -12.77
C VAL A 42 0.76 -8.58 -11.51
N ASP A 43 0.86 -9.41 -10.48
CA ASP A 43 1.50 -9.05 -9.21
C ASP A 43 2.98 -8.73 -9.40
N ALA A 44 3.71 -9.49 -10.24
CA ALA A 44 5.10 -9.23 -10.57
C ALA A 44 5.26 -7.90 -11.34
N ILE A 45 4.35 -7.57 -12.25
CA ILE A 45 4.34 -6.27 -12.94
C ILE A 45 4.12 -5.15 -11.90
N GLU A 46 3.15 -5.29 -11.01
CA GLU A 46 2.89 -4.32 -9.94
C GLU A 46 4.09 -4.13 -9.02
N GLN A 47 4.71 -5.22 -8.55
CA GLN A 47 5.90 -5.22 -7.69
C GLN A 47 7.16 -4.70 -8.38
N SER A 48 7.28 -4.90 -9.70
CA SER A 48 8.36 -4.30 -10.49
C SER A 48 8.22 -2.79 -10.65
N THR A 49 7.06 -2.26 -10.29
CA THR A 49 6.76 -0.84 -10.21
C THR A 49 6.54 -0.45 -8.75
N SER A 50 6.03 0.74 -8.49
CA SER A 50 5.84 1.19 -7.10
C SER A 50 4.59 0.61 -6.40
N GLY A 51 3.90 -0.35 -7.02
CA GLY A 51 2.66 -0.93 -6.51
C GLY A 51 1.60 0.12 -6.16
N SER A 52 0.76 -0.20 -5.17
CA SER A 52 -0.19 0.76 -4.61
C SER A 52 0.52 1.80 -3.74
N GLN A 53 0.52 3.05 -4.17
CA GLN A 53 1.09 4.16 -3.42
C GLN A 53 0.01 5.01 -2.75
N LYS A 54 0.26 5.38 -1.49
CA LYS A 54 -0.48 6.42 -0.79
C LYS A 54 0.44 7.62 -0.60
N LEU A 55 0.06 8.75 -1.17
CA LEU A 55 0.81 9.99 -1.00
C LEU A 55 0.08 10.89 -0.01
N ALA A 56 0.76 11.23 1.08
CA ALA A 56 0.31 12.27 2.00
C ALA A 56 0.83 13.62 1.52
N GLY A 57 0.04 14.68 1.74
CA GLY A 57 0.46 16.04 1.39
C GLY A 57 1.66 16.51 2.25
N PRO A 58 2.43 17.48 1.75
CA PRO A 58 3.58 18.02 2.47
C PRO A 58 3.13 18.69 3.77
N LEU A 59 3.87 18.45 4.85
CA LEU A 59 3.66 19.11 6.13
C LEU A 59 4.99 19.59 6.70
N ILE A 60 4.96 20.64 7.52
CA ILE A 60 6.16 21.16 8.16
C ILE A 60 6.17 20.67 9.61
N ALA A 61 7.17 19.86 9.95
CA ALA A 61 7.43 19.43 11.32
C ALA A 61 8.34 20.43 12.01
N ILE A 62 7.87 21.01 13.12
CA ILE A 62 8.59 22.00 13.91
C ILE A 62 8.85 21.39 15.29
N PRO A 63 10.10 21.07 15.63
CA PRO A 63 10.44 20.62 16.97
C PRO A 63 10.34 21.81 17.94
N ILE A 64 9.69 21.58 19.07
CA ILE A 64 9.40 22.59 20.10
C ILE A 64 9.95 22.09 21.44
N THR A 65 10.75 22.92 22.10
CA THR A 65 11.20 22.69 23.48
C THR A 65 10.60 23.75 24.39
N GLU A 66 9.80 23.33 25.37
CA GLU A 66 9.17 24.17 26.36
C GLU A 66 9.90 24.03 27.71
N THR A 67 10.24 25.15 28.34
CA THR A 67 10.78 25.16 29.71
C THR A 67 9.66 25.48 30.69
N LEU A 68 9.35 24.52 31.57
CA LEU A 68 8.32 24.63 32.59
C LEU A 68 8.98 24.71 33.97
N THR A 69 8.52 25.64 34.81
CA THR A 69 8.89 25.70 36.22
C THR A 69 7.88 24.97 37.08
N ARG A 70 8.36 24.04 37.91
CA ARG A 70 7.55 23.36 38.92
C ARG A 70 8.17 23.56 40.29
N MET A 71 7.34 23.87 41.28
CA MET A 71 7.75 23.92 42.69
C MET A 71 7.80 22.50 43.23
N GLU A 72 8.99 22.03 43.59
CA GLU A 72 9.22 20.72 44.19
C GLU A 72 10.07 20.93 45.45
N ASN A 73 9.56 20.50 46.61
CA ASN A 73 10.22 20.68 47.92
C ASN A 73 10.70 22.13 48.20
N GLN A 74 9.83 23.13 47.99
CA GLN A 74 10.13 24.56 48.19
C GLN A 74 11.29 25.12 47.33
N LYS A 75 11.75 24.38 46.31
CA LYS A 75 12.71 24.84 45.31
C LYS A 75 12.08 24.86 43.93
N GLU A 76 12.41 25.90 43.17
CA GLU A 76 11.97 26.04 41.78
C GLU A 76 12.88 25.19 40.90
N VAL A 77 12.30 24.15 40.27
CA VAL A 77 13.03 23.24 39.38
C VAL A 77 12.55 23.45 37.95
N ASN A 78 13.50 23.68 37.04
CA ASN A 78 13.26 23.83 35.61
C ASN A 78 13.19 22.46 34.93
N TYR A 79 12.08 22.18 34.25
CA TYR A 79 11.86 20.98 33.45
C TYR A 79 11.75 21.35 31.96
N GLN A 80 12.42 20.60 31.10
CA GLN A 80 12.33 20.76 29.64
C GLN A 80 11.45 19.67 29.04
N ARG A 81 10.43 20.07 28.27
CA ARG A 81 9.56 19.18 27.52
C ARG A 81 9.76 19.41 26.02
N SER A 82 10.12 18.36 25.28
CA SER A 82 10.27 18.43 23.82
C SER A 82 9.12 17.69 23.12
N TRP A 83 8.55 18.30 22.08
CA TRP A 83 7.49 17.73 21.26
C TRP A 83 7.55 18.29 19.83
N VAL A 84 6.82 17.67 18.89
CA VAL A 84 6.80 18.10 17.48
C VAL A 84 5.43 18.68 17.15
N TYR A 85 5.41 19.90 16.63
CA TYR A 85 4.22 20.51 16.07
C TYR A 85 4.20 20.28 14.56
N TYR A 86 3.12 19.67 14.07
CA TYR A 86 2.89 19.47 12.64
C TYR A 86 2.06 20.63 12.10
N TRP A 87 2.65 21.40 11.20
CA TRP A 87 2.00 22.51 10.53
C TRP A 87 1.53 22.09 9.14
N LEU A 88 0.21 22.13 8.95
CA LEU A 88 -0.46 21.78 7.71
C LEU A 88 -0.60 23.01 6.79
N PRO A 89 -0.54 22.83 5.46
CA PRO A 89 -0.76 23.90 4.51
C PRO A 89 -2.22 24.36 4.52
N GLU A 90 -2.47 25.65 4.29
CA GLU A 90 -3.83 26.19 4.17
C GLU A 90 -4.46 25.83 2.83
N SER A 91 -3.64 25.74 1.78
CA SER A 91 -4.08 25.29 0.46
C SER A 91 -3.12 24.25 -0.09
N LEU A 92 -3.68 23.14 -0.56
CA LEU A 92 -2.96 22.07 -1.23
C LEU A 92 -3.60 21.84 -2.61
N ALA A 93 -2.86 22.12 -3.67
CA ALA A 93 -3.25 21.81 -5.04
C ALA A 93 -2.35 20.71 -5.58
N VAL A 94 -2.96 19.57 -5.92
CA VAL A 94 -2.27 18.43 -6.52
C VAL A 94 -2.76 18.29 -7.95
N THR A 95 -1.87 18.39 -8.92
CA THR A 95 -2.16 18.17 -10.34
C THR A 95 -1.35 16.98 -10.83
N GLY A 96 -2.01 15.97 -11.37
CA GLY A 96 -1.37 14.78 -11.87
C GLY A 96 -1.59 14.61 -13.37
N LYS A 97 -0.54 14.25 -14.11
CA LYS A 97 -0.67 13.66 -15.44
C LYS A 97 -0.40 12.17 -15.33
N GLN A 98 -1.43 11.38 -15.59
CA GLN A 98 -1.39 9.93 -15.53
C GLN A 98 -1.35 9.35 -16.94
N THR A 99 -0.42 8.44 -17.20
CA THR A 99 -0.33 7.71 -18.47
C THR A 99 -0.26 6.21 -18.20
N VAL A 100 -1.00 5.44 -18.99
CA VAL A 100 -1.07 3.98 -18.88
C VAL A 100 -0.23 3.37 -19.98
N GLU A 101 0.67 2.47 -19.60
CA GLU A 101 1.46 1.65 -20.52
C GLU A 101 1.07 0.19 -20.36
N SER A 102 0.81 -0.50 -21.47
CA SER A 102 0.58 -1.95 -21.44
C SER A 102 1.92 -2.68 -21.45
N ARG A 103 2.26 -3.35 -20.35
CA ARG A 103 3.48 -4.16 -20.25
C ARG A 103 3.16 -5.64 -20.49
N ARG A 104 3.92 -6.28 -21.39
CA ARG A 104 3.76 -7.70 -21.72
C ARG A 104 4.81 -8.56 -21.03
N VAL A 105 4.38 -9.72 -20.54
CA VAL A 105 5.23 -10.80 -20.03
C VAL A 105 4.70 -12.11 -20.61
N GLY A 106 5.45 -12.70 -21.54
CA GLY A 106 4.99 -13.86 -22.31
C GLY A 106 3.72 -13.57 -23.10
N ILE A 107 2.67 -14.37 -22.88
CA ILE A 107 1.34 -14.18 -23.50
C ILE A 107 0.42 -13.25 -22.70
N TYR A 108 0.85 -12.81 -21.52
CA TYR A 108 0.05 -12.00 -20.60
C TYR A 108 0.45 -10.53 -20.70
N SER A 109 -0.48 -9.66 -20.33
CA SER A 109 -0.28 -8.22 -20.29
C SER A 109 -0.86 -7.64 -19.00
N GLY A 110 -0.11 -6.75 -18.36
CA GLY A 110 -0.54 -5.92 -17.25
C GLY A 110 -0.49 -4.43 -17.62
N GLN A 111 -1.13 -3.59 -16.82
CA GLN A 111 -1.09 -2.14 -16.98
C GLN A 111 -0.09 -1.55 -16.00
N VAL A 112 0.82 -0.72 -16.50
CA VAL A 112 1.76 0.07 -15.71
C VAL A 112 1.29 1.52 -15.73
N TRP A 113 1.16 2.10 -14.54
CA TRP A 113 0.70 3.46 -14.36
C TRP A 113 1.88 4.38 -14.09
N HIS A 114 2.11 5.32 -14.98
CA HIS A 114 3.09 6.39 -14.79
C HIS A 114 2.36 7.65 -14.33
N ASN A 115 2.75 8.18 -13.18
CA ASN A 115 2.14 9.37 -12.59
C ASN A 115 3.18 10.47 -12.45
N ALA A 116 2.99 11.57 -13.18
CA ALA A 116 3.73 12.81 -12.97
C ALA A 116 2.88 13.74 -12.11
N LEU A 117 3.25 13.89 -10.84
CA LEU A 117 2.52 14.70 -9.87
C LEU A 117 3.21 16.04 -9.64
N GLN A 118 2.44 17.13 -9.74
CA GLN A 118 2.82 18.46 -9.31
C GLN A 118 2.04 18.81 -8.05
N ILE A 119 2.76 19.01 -6.95
CA ILE A 119 2.19 19.36 -5.65
C ILE A 119 2.54 20.81 -5.35
N LYS A 120 1.52 21.64 -5.13
CA LYS A 120 1.66 23.03 -4.69
C LYS A 120 1.00 23.16 -3.33
N ALA A 121 1.78 23.55 -2.32
CA ALA A 121 1.31 23.81 -0.98
C ALA A 121 1.64 25.25 -0.58
N SER A 122 0.69 25.94 0.03
CA SER A 122 0.89 27.28 0.58
C SER A 122 0.79 27.21 2.10
N PHE A 123 1.70 27.92 2.76
CA PHE A 123 1.80 28.03 4.21
C PHE A 123 1.78 29.51 4.60
N ASP A 124 0.88 29.92 5.49
CA ASP A 124 0.78 31.30 6.00
C ASP A 124 1.63 31.51 7.27
N PRO A 125 2.77 32.20 7.20
CA PRO A 125 3.66 32.40 8.35
C PRO A 125 3.01 33.13 9.53
N LEU A 126 1.91 33.88 9.30
CA LEU A 126 1.20 34.58 10.36
C LEU A 126 0.60 33.63 11.40
N ARG A 127 0.19 32.42 10.99
CA ARG A 127 -0.29 31.39 11.92
C ARG A 127 0.80 30.85 12.83
N LEU A 128 2.06 30.88 12.37
CA LEU A 128 3.20 30.46 13.16
C LEU A 128 3.52 31.45 14.29
N ALA A 129 3.19 32.73 14.11
CA ALA A 129 3.38 33.75 15.14
C ALA A 129 2.60 33.43 16.43
N ALA A 130 1.45 32.75 16.33
CA ALA A 130 0.67 32.32 17.48
C ALA A 130 1.38 31.28 18.37
N LEU A 131 2.41 30.59 17.85
CA LEU A 131 3.19 29.59 18.60
C LEU A 131 4.39 30.19 19.32
N ARG A 132 4.78 31.44 19.01
CA ARG A 132 5.88 32.14 19.70
C ARG A 132 5.44 32.60 21.09
N LYS A 133 5.46 31.70 22.07
CA LYS A 133 5.30 32.03 23.50
C LYS A 133 6.67 32.21 24.16
N THR A 134 6.71 32.99 25.24
CA THR A 134 7.93 33.38 25.97
C THR A 134 8.73 32.19 26.53
N ASN A 135 8.09 31.04 26.78
CA ASN A 135 8.72 29.85 27.37
C ASN A 135 9.06 28.75 26.34
N ILE A 136 8.94 29.06 25.04
CA ILE A 136 9.08 28.09 23.96
C ILE A 136 10.28 28.43 23.07
N VAL A 137 11.16 27.45 22.88
CA VAL A 137 12.24 27.48 21.89
C VAL A 137 11.83 26.64 20.68
N LEU A 138 11.72 27.29 19.53
CA LEU A 138 11.49 26.61 18.25
C LEU A 138 12.82 26.09 17.70
N GLY A 139 12.89 24.80 17.38
CA GLY A 139 14.02 24.24 16.64
C GLY A 139 13.87 24.44 15.13
N GLN A 140 14.77 23.82 14.36
CA GLN A 140 14.79 23.95 12.90
C GLN A 140 13.58 23.24 12.25
N PRO A 141 12.73 23.95 11.49
CA PRO A 141 11.60 23.35 10.79
C PRO A 141 12.08 22.44 9.65
N ARG A 142 11.39 21.32 9.42
CA ARG A 142 11.68 20.38 8.33
C ARG A 142 10.41 20.03 7.56
N LEU A 143 10.53 19.91 6.25
CA LEU A 143 9.47 19.41 5.38
C LEU A 143 9.42 17.88 5.51
N VAL A 144 8.21 17.35 5.67
CA VAL A 144 7.90 15.92 5.76
C VAL A 144 6.87 15.57 4.70
#